data_AF-A0A7Y7TSA5-F1
#
_entry.id   AF-A0A7Y7TSA5-F1
#
_cell.length_a   1.000
_cell.length_b   1.000
_cell.length_c   1.000
_cell.angle_alpha   90.00
_cell.angle_beta   90.00
_cell.angle_gamma   90.00
#
_symmetry.space_group_name_H-M   'P 1'
#
loop_
_entity.id
_entity.type
_entity.pdbx_description
1 polymer ?
#
loop_
_entity_poly.entity_id
_entity_poly.type
_entity_poly.pdbx_seq_one_letter_code
_entity_poly.pdbx_strand_id
1 'polypeptide(L)'
;MRTIAIIFLTVILFTGCKKDKYGSLVHKMRYTSSKEKNGKSKDIADDLHYTQFGNYITSITPSSFSGAFGMIRFHGITLSDNHPVSMTFIQPSSAQDIGFADFSNNAEITLTPTLSGPFVNINSDGTGGCFKEDAVLKFLQVIIQNIKQVVELPVQYNGVNLSQFNGQYYQGQYSSDSVKIGNILTVDMYPLIGKISDTSQFYTHPLSFYFGMTDITELYTTGNSMPFPSSLNQNQNLDMPIPFVWSNKFTEWTLKSPVNKETITITSTIGFDNENLIQIYAGADNISYTSDDIIVYAPNFWERIYINVTIE
;
A
#
# COMPACT_ATOMS: atom_id res chain seq x y z
N MET A 1 47.40 10.69 -43.71
CA MET A 1 47.27 10.24 -42.30
C MET A 1 46.73 11.33 -41.37
N ARG A 2 47.29 12.55 -41.33
CA ARG A 2 46.78 13.67 -40.50
C ARG A 2 45.28 13.98 -40.72
N THR A 3 44.85 14.03 -41.98
CA THR A 3 43.44 14.34 -42.33
C THR A 3 42.47 13.25 -41.88
N ILE A 4 42.88 11.98 -41.97
CA ILE A 4 42.07 10.83 -41.52
C ILE A 4 41.95 10.82 -39.99
N ALA A 5 43.02 11.13 -39.27
CA ALA A 5 43.01 11.25 -37.81
C ALA A 5 42.09 12.38 -37.33
N ILE A 6 42.06 13.52 -38.03
CA ILE A 6 41.17 14.65 -37.70
C ILE A 6 39.71 14.28 -37.95
N ILE A 7 39.38 13.62 -39.07
CA ILE A 7 38.02 13.16 -39.35
C ILE A 7 37.56 12.14 -38.29
N PHE A 8 38.42 11.19 -37.91
CA PHE A 8 38.09 10.19 -36.89
C PHE A 8 37.87 10.82 -35.50
N LEU A 9 38.70 11.80 -35.12
CA LEU A 9 38.53 12.55 -33.87
C LEU A 9 37.24 13.38 -33.88
N THR A 10 36.89 13.96 -35.03
CA THR A 10 35.65 14.73 -35.20
C THR A 10 34.43 13.83 -35.09
N VAL A 11 34.45 12.64 -35.72
CA VAL A 11 33.36 11.64 -35.59
C VAL A 11 33.22 11.15 -34.14
N ILE A 12 34.31 10.90 -33.41
CA ILE A 12 34.27 10.53 -31.99
C ILE A 12 33.72 11.66 -31.11
N LEU A 13 34.07 12.92 -31.41
CA LEU A 13 33.55 14.09 -30.69
C LEU A 13 32.05 14.32 -30.96
N PHE A 14 31.55 14.01 -32.15
CA PHE A 14 30.13 14.11 -32.49
C PHE A 14 29.30 12.89 -32.06
N THR A 15 29.90 11.71 -31.88
CA THR A 15 29.22 10.54 -31.30
C THR A 15 29.22 10.54 -29.77
N GLY A 16 30.08 11.33 -29.13
CA GLY A 16 30.15 11.49 -27.66
C GLY A 16 29.05 12.36 -27.05
N CYS A 17 28.31 13.13 -27.84
CA CYS A 17 27.07 13.77 -27.39
C CYS A 17 25.96 12.73 -27.36
N LYS A 18 25.71 12.12 -26.18
CA LYS A 18 24.49 11.33 -25.96
C LYS A 18 23.29 12.18 -26.35
N LYS A 19 22.61 11.76 -27.43
CA LYS A 19 21.39 12.38 -27.95
C LYS A 19 20.32 12.38 -26.87
N ASP A 20 19.84 13.58 -26.57
CA ASP A 20 18.56 13.90 -25.93
C ASP A 20 18.25 13.18 -24.62
N LYS A 21 18.91 13.65 -23.54
CA LYS A 21 18.41 13.41 -22.18
C LYS A 21 17.13 14.24 -21.98
N TYR A 22 16.00 13.57 -21.87
CA TYR A 22 14.73 14.18 -21.49
C TYR A 22 14.74 14.54 -19.99
N GLY A 23 13.73 15.27 -19.54
CA GLY A 23 13.50 15.41 -18.10
C GLY A 23 13.30 14.04 -17.44
N SER A 24 13.45 13.98 -16.11
CA SER A 24 13.34 12.75 -15.35
C SER A 24 12.45 12.92 -14.12
N LEU A 25 11.77 11.84 -13.74
CA LEU A 25 11.04 11.75 -12.48
C LEU A 25 11.83 10.90 -11.51
N VAL A 26 12.09 11.43 -10.32
CA VAL A 26 12.60 10.67 -9.18
C VAL A 26 11.48 10.58 -8.16
N HIS A 27 11.27 9.39 -7.61
CA HIS A 27 10.24 9.19 -6.59
C HIS A 27 10.86 8.82 -5.25
N LYS A 28 10.46 9.50 -4.18
CA LYS A 28 10.79 9.14 -2.80
C LYS A 28 9.53 8.61 -2.13
N MET A 29 9.55 7.35 -1.72
CA MET A 29 8.47 6.77 -0.93
C MET A 29 8.85 6.77 0.55
N ARG A 30 8.02 7.40 1.37
CA ARG A 30 8.12 7.41 2.83
C ARG A 30 7.04 6.53 3.42
N TYR A 31 7.42 5.73 4.41
CA TYR A 31 6.50 4.85 5.14
C TYR A 31 6.49 5.24 6.61
N THR A 32 5.31 5.40 7.21
CA THR A 32 5.18 5.82 8.61
C THR A 32 4.00 5.18 9.32
N SER A 33 4.14 4.91 10.61
CA SER A 33 3.03 4.45 11.47
C SER A 33 2.33 5.59 12.21
N SER A 34 2.79 6.83 12.06
CA SER A 34 2.25 7.98 12.80
C SER A 34 0.86 8.35 12.28
N LYS A 35 -0.03 8.85 13.15
CA LYS A 35 -1.34 9.39 12.73
C LYS A 35 -1.14 10.65 11.88
N GLU A 36 -1.81 10.72 10.72
CA GLU A 36 -1.79 11.94 9.91
C GLU A 36 -2.60 13.04 10.61
N LYS A 37 -1.97 14.16 10.93
CA LYS A 37 -2.67 15.31 11.54
C LYS A 37 -3.53 16.11 10.56
N ASN A 38 -3.41 15.86 9.25
CA ASN A 38 -3.91 16.77 8.19
C ASN A 38 -4.89 16.15 7.18
N GLY A 39 -5.37 14.92 7.38
CA GLY A 39 -6.41 14.35 6.53
C GLY A 39 -7.81 14.84 6.90
N LYS A 40 -8.74 14.93 5.93
CA LYS A 40 -10.20 15.05 6.17
C LYS A 40 -10.79 13.77 6.79
N SER A 41 -10.04 13.09 7.66
CA SER A 41 -10.54 11.99 8.44
C SER A 41 -11.49 12.59 9.46
N LYS A 42 -12.78 12.20 9.42
CA LYS A 42 -13.54 12.20 10.67
C LYS A 42 -12.72 11.41 11.68
N ASP A 43 -12.62 11.90 12.90
CA ASP A 43 -12.11 11.10 14.01
C ASP A 43 -12.83 9.76 13.93
N ILE A 44 -12.08 8.70 13.63
CA ILE A 44 -12.60 7.34 13.76
C ILE A 44 -12.94 7.27 15.24
N ALA A 45 -14.23 7.10 15.57
CA ALA A 45 -14.63 7.03 16.97
C ALA A 45 -13.80 5.93 17.64
N ASP A 46 -12.90 6.33 18.55
CA ASP A 46 -11.94 5.45 19.21
C ASP A 46 -12.64 4.33 20.03
N ASP A 47 -13.97 4.40 20.18
CA ASP A 47 -14.82 3.49 20.95
C ASP A 47 -15.58 2.44 20.12
N LEU A 48 -15.29 2.27 18.81
CA LEU A 48 -15.90 1.19 18.04
C LEU A 48 -15.34 -0.17 18.46
N HIS A 49 -16.23 -1.03 18.94
CA HIS A 49 -15.92 -2.39 19.37
C HIS A 49 -16.82 -3.41 18.68
N TYR A 50 -16.30 -4.61 18.47
CA TYR A 50 -17.08 -5.76 18.07
C TYR A 50 -17.90 -6.27 19.24
N THR A 51 -19.17 -6.56 19.00
CA THR A 51 -20.08 -7.07 20.04
C THR A 51 -20.21 -8.59 20.04
N GLN A 52 -19.69 -9.25 19.00
CA GLN A 52 -19.86 -10.69 18.79
C GLN A 52 -18.77 -11.56 19.43
N PHE A 53 -17.71 -10.98 20.02
CA PHE A 53 -16.54 -11.72 20.51
C PHE A 53 -16.44 -11.81 22.05
N GLY A 54 -17.53 -11.48 22.76
CA GLY A 54 -17.52 -11.37 24.22
C GLY A 54 -17.16 -9.96 24.70
N ASN A 55 -16.86 -9.82 25.99
CA ASN A 55 -16.51 -8.55 26.61
C ASN A 55 -15.17 -8.04 26.07
N TYR A 56 -15.12 -6.76 25.75
CA TYR A 56 -13.87 -6.07 25.42
C TYR A 56 -12.91 -6.09 26.63
N ILE A 57 -11.65 -6.43 26.36
CA ILE A 57 -10.58 -6.48 27.37
C ILE A 57 -9.69 -5.23 27.25
N THR A 58 -9.05 -5.04 26.09
CA THR A 58 -8.11 -3.94 25.85
C THR A 58 -7.84 -3.75 24.36
N SER A 59 -7.23 -2.61 24.03
CA SER A 59 -6.59 -2.35 22.75
C SER A 59 -5.07 -2.26 22.91
N ILE A 60 -4.33 -2.56 21.84
CA ILE A 60 -2.87 -2.57 21.80
C ILE A 60 -2.37 -1.91 20.51
N THR A 61 -1.36 -1.06 20.66
CA THR A 61 -0.55 -0.54 19.55
C THR A 61 0.61 -1.50 19.29
N PRO A 62 0.77 -2.05 18.06
CA PRO A 62 1.92 -2.88 17.72
C PRO A 62 3.25 -2.14 17.92
N SER A 63 4.25 -2.82 18.47
CA SER A 63 5.61 -2.27 18.62
C SER A 63 6.41 -2.31 17.31
N SER A 64 6.01 -3.16 16.37
CA SER A 64 6.51 -3.19 14.99
C SER A 64 5.36 -3.44 14.02
N PHE A 65 5.41 -2.77 12.87
CA PHE A 65 4.43 -2.88 11.80
C PHE A 65 5.13 -2.79 10.43
N SER A 66 5.06 -3.86 9.66
CA SER A 66 5.68 -3.96 8.33
C SER A 66 4.69 -4.53 7.32
N GLY A 67 4.77 -4.06 6.08
CA GLY A 67 3.92 -4.48 4.97
C GLY A 67 4.74 -5.01 3.80
N ALA A 68 4.22 -6.04 3.15
CA ALA A 68 4.68 -6.56 1.88
C ALA A 68 3.71 -6.13 0.78
N PHE A 69 4.18 -5.39 -0.21
CA PHE A 69 3.36 -4.78 -1.26
C PHE A 69 3.49 -5.53 -2.58
N GLY A 70 2.36 -5.95 -3.11
CA GLY A 70 2.25 -6.53 -4.45
C GLY A 70 2.12 -5.47 -5.54
N MET A 71 1.62 -4.27 -5.21
CA MET A 71 1.59 -3.17 -6.17
C MET A 71 1.43 -1.82 -5.46
N ILE A 72 2.12 -0.81 -5.97
CA ILE A 72 1.81 0.60 -5.68
C ILE A 72 1.86 1.36 -7.01
N ARG A 73 0.71 1.88 -7.44
CA ARG A 73 0.55 2.50 -8.76
C ARG A 73 -0.41 3.68 -8.71
N PHE A 74 0.02 4.83 -9.22
CA PHE A 74 -0.91 5.90 -9.59
C PHE A 74 -1.48 5.65 -10.97
N HIS A 75 -2.76 5.98 -11.10
CA HIS A 75 -3.49 5.99 -12.35
C HIS A 75 -3.98 7.39 -12.64
N GLY A 76 -3.93 7.78 -13.90
CA GLY A 76 -4.29 9.12 -14.31
C GLY A 76 -4.64 9.22 -15.77
N ILE A 77 -4.79 10.46 -16.21
CA ILE A 77 -5.05 10.84 -17.59
C ILE A 77 -4.18 12.01 -18.00
N THR A 78 -3.86 12.13 -19.28
CA THR A 78 -3.21 13.32 -19.81
C THR A 78 -4.19 14.48 -19.95
N LEU A 79 -3.71 15.72 -19.78
CA LEU A 79 -4.57 16.92 -19.82
C LEU A 79 -5.08 17.30 -21.21
N SER A 80 -4.34 16.96 -22.26
CA SER A 80 -4.66 17.33 -23.64
C SER A 80 -5.85 16.54 -24.19
N ASP A 81 -5.80 15.21 -24.05
CA ASP A 81 -6.65 14.28 -24.78
C ASP A 81 -7.24 13.16 -23.89
N ASN A 82 -7.12 13.28 -22.56
CA ASN A 82 -7.63 12.31 -21.58
C ASN A 82 -7.11 10.87 -21.80
N HIS A 83 -5.90 10.71 -22.34
CA HIS A 83 -5.32 9.39 -22.54
C HIS A 83 -4.90 8.76 -21.21
N PRO A 84 -5.14 7.46 -20.99
CA PRO A 84 -4.79 6.79 -19.75
C PRO A 84 -3.27 6.73 -19.58
N VAL A 85 -2.81 7.09 -18.39
CA VAL A 85 -1.41 7.00 -17.98
C VAL A 85 -1.31 6.35 -16.61
N SER A 86 -0.18 5.70 -16.33
CA SER A 86 0.11 5.19 -14.99
C SER A 86 1.57 5.34 -14.60
N MET A 87 1.79 5.44 -13.29
CA MET A 87 3.09 5.53 -12.66
C MET A 87 3.18 4.42 -11.61
N THR A 88 3.99 3.41 -11.88
CA THR A 88 4.12 2.21 -11.04
C THR A 88 5.45 2.22 -10.29
N PHE A 89 5.43 2.06 -8.98
CA PHE A 89 6.65 2.06 -8.14
C PHE A 89 7.03 0.67 -7.67
N ILE A 90 6.03 -0.12 -7.29
CA ILE A 90 6.18 -1.51 -6.89
C ILE A 90 5.26 -2.31 -7.80
N GLN A 91 5.84 -3.27 -8.50
CA GLN A 91 5.14 -4.33 -9.21
C GLN A 91 6.15 -5.47 -9.36
N PRO A 92 6.19 -6.41 -8.41
CA PRO A 92 7.14 -7.51 -8.45
C PRO A 92 6.89 -8.35 -9.71
N SER A 93 7.96 -8.63 -10.46
CA SER A 93 7.92 -9.54 -11.61
C SER A 93 7.79 -11.01 -11.21
N SER A 94 8.10 -11.32 -9.96
CA SER A 94 8.01 -12.65 -9.37
C SER A 94 7.67 -12.55 -7.88
N ALA A 95 7.19 -13.63 -7.26
CA ALA A 95 6.93 -13.67 -5.82
C ALA A 95 8.20 -13.44 -4.96
N GLN A 96 9.40 -13.43 -5.55
CA GLN A 96 10.67 -13.18 -4.86
C GLN A 96 11.06 -11.69 -4.86
N ASP A 97 10.38 -10.86 -5.65
CA ASP A 97 10.67 -9.42 -5.80
C ASP A 97 9.73 -8.52 -4.97
N ILE A 98 8.99 -9.10 -4.02
CA ILE A 98 7.96 -8.38 -3.25
C ILE A 98 8.62 -7.20 -2.51
N GLY A 99 8.08 -6.01 -2.70
CA GLY A 99 8.55 -4.82 -2.01
C GLY A 99 8.14 -4.87 -0.55
N PHE A 100 9.12 -4.85 0.37
CA PHE A 100 8.88 -4.72 1.80
C PHE A 100 8.97 -3.25 2.22
N ALA A 101 8.02 -2.81 3.03
CA ALA A 101 8.07 -1.52 3.70
C ALA A 101 7.94 -1.71 5.21
N ASP A 102 8.87 -1.12 5.96
CA ASP A 102 8.78 -1.00 7.41
C ASP A 102 8.19 0.36 7.77
N PHE A 103 7.02 0.36 8.40
CA PHE A 103 6.32 1.58 8.82
C PHE A 103 6.79 2.07 10.19
N SER A 104 7.47 1.22 10.96
CA SER A 104 7.84 1.47 12.36
C SER A 104 8.95 2.53 12.51
N ASN A 105 9.73 2.77 11.46
CA ASN A 105 10.98 3.53 11.53
C ASN A 105 11.01 4.78 10.64
N ASN A 106 9.86 5.26 10.14
CA ASN A 106 9.80 6.37 9.19
C ASN A 106 10.74 6.18 7.98
N ALA A 107 10.77 4.96 7.43
CA ALA A 107 11.70 4.59 6.37
C ALA A 107 11.41 5.39 5.09
N GLU A 108 12.48 5.83 4.42
CA GLU A 108 12.43 6.46 3.10
C GLU A 108 13.22 5.62 2.10
N ILE A 109 12.61 5.35 0.95
CA ILE A 109 13.27 4.71 -0.20
C ILE A 109 13.14 5.59 -1.43
N THR A 110 14.18 5.63 -2.25
CA THR A 110 14.13 6.29 -3.56
C THR A 110 13.95 5.25 -4.66
N LEU A 111 12.97 5.48 -5.53
CA LEU A 111 12.57 4.61 -6.62
C LEU A 111 12.49 5.40 -7.93
N THR A 112 12.81 4.73 -9.02
CA THR A 112 12.51 5.23 -10.37
C THR A 112 11.20 4.59 -10.83
N PRO A 113 10.12 5.37 -11.05
CA PRO A 113 8.85 4.79 -11.46
C PRO A 113 8.91 4.21 -12.88
N THR A 114 8.18 3.12 -13.08
CA THR A 114 7.83 2.63 -14.41
C THR A 114 6.60 3.40 -14.91
N LEU A 115 6.76 4.13 -16.01
CA LEU A 115 5.69 4.91 -16.64
C LEU A 115 5.03 4.11 -17.76
N SER A 116 3.71 4.23 -17.89
CA SER A 116 2.94 3.63 -18.99
C SER A 116 1.95 4.63 -19.58
N GLY A 117 1.68 4.51 -20.88
CA GLY A 117 0.76 5.36 -21.65
C GLY A 117 1.35 5.80 -23.00
N PRO A 118 0.54 6.42 -23.88
CA PRO A 118 0.94 6.76 -25.25
C PRO A 118 2.00 7.88 -25.36
N PHE A 119 2.33 8.56 -24.26
CA PHE A 119 3.18 9.76 -24.26
C PHE A 119 4.26 9.72 -23.18
N VAL A 120 5.12 8.70 -23.23
CA VAL A 120 6.27 8.58 -22.32
C VAL A 120 7.58 8.84 -23.06
N ASN A 121 8.46 9.64 -22.47
CA ASN A 121 9.87 9.75 -22.85
C ASN A 121 10.69 8.90 -21.87
N ILE A 122 11.55 8.02 -22.37
CA ILE A 122 12.42 7.17 -21.54
C ILE A 122 13.87 7.51 -21.86
N ASN A 123 14.66 7.82 -20.83
CA ASN A 123 16.09 8.03 -21.00
C ASN A 123 16.78 6.67 -21.16
N SER A 124 17.57 6.52 -22.23
CA SER A 124 18.27 5.28 -22.56
C SER A 124 19.40 4.91 -21.57
N ASP A 125 19.73 5.81 -20.64
CA ASP A 125 20.75 5.61 -19.61
C ASP A 125 20.18 5.03 -18.30
N GLY A 126 18.88 4.71 -18.26
CA GLY A 126 18.24 4.12 -17.10
C GLY A 126 17.87 5.12 -15.99
N THR A 127 18.07 6.43 -16.21
CA THR A 127 17.67 7.48 -15.25
C THR A 127 16.15 7.74 -15.20
N GLY A 128 15.35 6.79 -15.67
CA GLY A 128 13.90 6.88 -15.75
C GLY A 128 13.40 7.66 -16.98
N GLY A 129 12.23 8.25 -16.84
CA GLY A 129 11.54 8.97 -17.90
C GLY A 129 10.57 10.01 -17.37
N CYS A 130 9.82 10.63 -18.27
CA CYS A 130 8.73 11.55 -17.94
C CYS A 130 7.55 11.36 -18.91
N PHE A 131 6.39 11.87 -18.53
CA PHE A 131 5.32 12.08 -19.50
C PHE A 131 5.69 13.24 -20.43
N LYS A 132 5.32 13.15 -21.71
CA LYS A 132 5.57 14.23 -22.69
C LYS A 132 4.72 15.47 -22.40
N GLU A 133 3.63 15.29 -21.68
CA GLU A 133 2.65 16.31 -21.34
C GLU A 133 2.21 16.16 -19.88
N ASP A 134 1.54 17.20 -19.38
CA ASP A 134 0.99 17.21 -18.03
C ASP A 134 -0.02 16.08 -17.84
N ALA A 135 0.05 15.43 -16.67
CA ALA A 135 -0.83 14.34 -16.29
C ALA A 135 -1.57 14.67 -15.00
N VAL A 136 -2.87 14.37 -14.94
CA VAL A 136 -3.65 14.40 -13.69
C VAL A 136 -3.73 12.99 -13.15
N LEU A 137 -3.12 12.77 -11.98
CA LEU A 137 -3.14 11.51 -11.26
C LEU A 137 -4.40 11.46 -10.41
N LYS A 138 -5.32 10.59 -10.79
CA LYS A 138 -6.71 10.57 -10.33
C LYS A 138 -6.93 9.70 -9.10
N PHE A 139 -6.24 8.56 -9.03
CA PHE A 139 -6.32 7.66 -7.87
C PHE A 139 -5.03 6.86 -7.69
N LEU A 140 -4.81 6.35 -6.48
CA LEU A 140 -3.74 5.40 -6.15
C LEU A 140 -4.32 4.00 -5.95
N GLN A 141 -3.66 3.00 -6.53
CA GLN A 141 -3.90 1.59 -6.26
C GLN A 141 -2.75 1.04 -5.39
N VAL A 142 -3.11 0.40 -4.29
CA VAL A 142 -2.19 -0.30 -3.38
C VAL A 142 -2.67 -1.74 -3.20
N ILE A 143 -1.81 -2.70 -3.50
CA ILE A 143 -2.06 -4.12 -3.24
C ILE A 143 -1.11 -4.56 -2.13
N ILE A 144 -1.67 -4.97 -1.01
CA ILE A 144 -0.96 -5.50 0.16
C ILE A 144 -1.01 -7.03 0.08
N GLN A 145 0.14 -7.68 0.05
CA GLN A 145 0.21 -9.14 0.08
C GLN A 145 0.25 -9.69 1.50
N ASN A 146 0.93 -8.99 2.40
CA ASN A 146 1.04 -9.40 3.79
C ASN A 146 1.33 -8.19 4.68
N ILE A 147 0.91 -8.25 5.94
CA ILE A 147 1.32 -7.33 7.00
C ILE A 147 1.84 -8.18 8.15
N LYS A 148 3.03 -7.88 8.66
CA LYS A 148 3.63 -8.51 9.82
C LYS A 148 3.78 -7.52 10.96
N GLN A 149 3.44 -7.99 12.16
CA GLN A 149 3.37 -7.17 13.36
C GLN A 149 3.97 -7.87 14.56
N VAL A 150 4.49 -7.07 15.48
CA VAL A 150 4.87 -7.52 16.82
C VAL A 150 4.00 -6.79 17.82
N VAL A 151 3.35 -7.56 18.68
CA VAL A 151 2.37 -7.08 19.67
C VAL A 151 2.81 -7.57 21.04
N GLU A 152 2.88 -6.66 22.01
CA GLU A 152 3.07 -7.00 23.42
C GLU A 152 1.69 -7.17 24.08
N LEU A 153 1.29 -8.42 24.33
CA LEU A 153 0.05 -8.74 24.99
C LEU A 153 0.13 -8.42 26.50
N PRO A 154 -1.02 -8.22 27.17
CA PRO A 154 -1.08 -8.16 28.63
C PRO A 154 -0.33 -9.32 29.29
N VAL A 155 0.38 -9.04 30.39
CA VAL A 155 1.24 -10.01 31.08
C VAL A 155 0.49 -11.27 31.54
N GLN A 156 -0.83 -11.18 31.73
CA GLN A 156 -1.73 -12.28 32.07
C GLN A 156 -1.74 -13.37 30.98
N TYR A 157 -1.44 -13.01 29.72
CA TYR A 157 -1.29 -13.99 28.64
C TYR A 157 0.03 -14.75 28.70
N ASN A 158 0.94 -14.45 29.63
CA ASN A 158 2.16 -15.22 29.78
C ASN A 158 1.84 -16.67 30.17
N GLY A 159 2.22 -17.64 29.33
CA GLY A 159 1.87 -19.05 29.50
C GLY A 159 0.47 -19.45 29.02
N VAL A 160 -0.39 -18.51 28.63
CA VAL A 160 -1.69 -18.81 28.00
C VAL A 160 -1.48 -19.24 26.56
N ASN A 161 -2.07 -20.38 26.19
CA ASN A 161 -2.08 -20.88 24.83
C ASN A 161 -3.35 -20.43 24.09
N LEU A 162 -3.22 -19.44 23.21
CA LEU A 162 -4.34 -18.84 22.49
C LEU A 162 -4.79 -19.71 21.31
N SER A 163 -5.98 -20.28 21.42
CA SER A 163 -6.56 -21.24 20.46
C SER A 163 -6.68 -20.68 19.04
N GLN A 164 -6.96 -19.38 18.90
CA GLN A 164 -7.04 -18.68 17.62
C GLN A 164 -5.79 -18.89 16.75
N PHE A 165 -4.61 -18.98 17.37
CA PHE A 165 -3.33 -19.15 16.68
C PHE A 165 -2.89 -20.62 16.60
N ASN A 166 -3.64 -21.53 17.23
CA ASN A 166 -3.38 -22.98 17.21
C ASN A 166 -4.08 -23.71 16.06
N GLY A 167 -5.16 -23.14 15.52
CA GLY A 167 -6.08 -23.80 14.58
C GLY A 167 -5.76 -23.67 13.10
N GLN A 168 -4.74 -22.91 12.70
CA GLN A 168 -4.36 -22.74 11.29
C GLN A 168 -3.51 -23.90 10.72
N TYR A 169 -3.48 -25.04 11.40
CA TYR A 169 -2.74 -26.25 11.05
C TYR A 169 -3.69 -27.30 10.46
N TYR A 170 -4.15 -27.11 9.23
CA TYR A 170 -4.90 -28.15 8.52
C TYR A 170 -3.98 -28.80 7.47
N GLN A 171 -3.72 -30.11 7.62
CA GLN A 171 -2.99 -30.94 6.63
C GLN A 171 -1.55 -30.51 6.27
N GLY A 172 -0.80 -29.89 7.20
CA GLY A 172 0.65 -29.70 7.04
C GLY A 172 1.09 -28.67 6.00
N GLN A 173 0.18 -27.83 5.49
CA GLN A 173 0.54 -26.62 4.76
C GLN A 173 0.29 -25.40 5.66
N TYR A 174 1.38 -24.74 6.06
CA TYR A 174 1.32 -23.41 6.67
C TYR A 174 1.28 -22.33 5.60
N SER A 175 0.64 -21.21 5.94
CA SER A 175 0.94 -19.92 5.33
C SER A 175 1.09 -18.77 6.32
N SER A 176 0.92 -19.00 7.65
CA SER A 176 1.02 -17.92 8.65
C SER A 176 2.24 -18.02 9.56
N ASP A 177 2.96 -16.91 9.71
CA ASP A 177 4.22 -16.76 10.45
C ASP A 177 3.97 -16.36 11.92
N SER A 178 2.92 -16.90 12.52
CA SER A 178 2.48 -16.49 13.86
C SER A 178 3.19 -17.27 14.96
N VAL A 179 3.88 -16.56 15.85
CA VAL A 179 4.65 -17.13 16.96
C VAL A 179 4.40 -16.31 18.22
N LYS A 180 4.06 -17.00 19.33
CA LYS A 180 3.93 -16.39 20.65
C LYS A 180 5.02 -16.90 21.59
N ILE A 181 5.82 -15.99 22.16
CA ILE A 181 6.86 -16.28 23.15
C ILE A 181 6.58 -15.43 24.38
N GLY A 182 6.19 -16.05 25.49
CA GLY A 182 5.71 -15.32 26.67
C GLY A 182 4.45 -14.52 26.35
N ASN A 183 4.49 -13.20 26.54
CA ASN A 183 3.44 -12.25 26.16
C ASN A 183 3.72 -11.53 24.83
N ILE A 184 4.82 -11.84 24.13
CA ILE A 184 5.11 -11.26 22.81
C ILE A 184 4.47 -12.14 21.73
N LEU A 185 3.64 -11.53 20.89
CA LEU A 185 3.01 -12.15 19.73
C LEU A 185 3.58 -11.52 18.45
N THR A 186 4.31 -12.30 17.67
CA THR A 186 4.61 -11.99 16.27
C THR A 186 3.53 -12.62 15.41
N VAL A 187 2.86 -11.85 14.57
CA VAL A 187 1.69 -12.31 13.83
C VAL A 187 1.62 -11.62 12.47
N ASP A 188 1.10 -12.33 11.47
CA ASP A 188 0.67 -11.70 10.24
C ASP A 188 -0.81 -11.26 10.30
N MET A 189 -1.31 -10.64 9.24
CA MET A 189 -2.68 -10.13 9.23
C MET A 189 -3.76 -11.22 9.26
N TYR A 190 -3.48 -12.45 8.82
CA TYR A 190 -4.52 -13.43 8.54
C TYR A 190 -5.26 -13.89 9.79
N PRO A 191 -4.59 -14.29 10.90
CA PRO A 191 -5.28 -14.62 12.14
C PRO A 191 -6.13 -13.46 12.69
N LEU A 192 -5.68 -12.22 12.51
CA LEU A 192 -6.35 -11.02 13.04
C LEU A 192 -7.60 -10.65 12.23
N ILE A 193 -7.60 -10.89 10.92
CA ILE A 193 -8.75 -10.62 10.05
C ILE A 193 -9.71 -11.83 10.01
N GLY A 194 -9.21 -13.05 10.15
CA GLY A 194 -10.01 -14.26 9.99
C GLY A 194 -11.21 -14.38 10.95
N LYS A 195 -11.22 -13.68 12.08
CA LYS A 195 -12.39 -13.67 12.98
C LYS A 195 -13.44 -12.62 12.60
N ILE A 196 -13.05 -11.59 11.85
CA ILE A 196 -13.93 -10.49 11.42
C ILE A 196 -14.45 -10.68 9.98
N SER A 197 -13.73 -11.42 9.13
CA SER A 197 -14.20 -11.82 7.80
C SER A 197 -14.88 -13.18 7.85
N ASP A 198 -16.00 -13.37 7.17
CA ASP A 198 -16.65 -14.69 7.05
C ASP A 198 -15.69 -15.66 6.34
N THR A 199 -15.08 -16.58 7.10
CA THR A 199 -14.02 -17.51 6.65
C THR A 199 -14.54 -18.69 5.85
N SER A 200 -15.83 -18.75 5.54
CA SER A 200 -16.39 -19.83 4.71
C SER A 200 -15.87 -19.81 3.26
N GLN A 201 -15.20 -18.72 2.84
CA GLN A 201 -14.52 -18.62 1.56
C GLN A 201 -13.08 -18.15 1.78
N PHE A 202 -12.10 -18.92 1.29
CA PHE A 202 -10.74 -18.41 1.11
C PHE A 202 -10.86 -17.09 0.30
N TYR A 203 -10.11 -16.05 0.68
CA TYR A 203 -10.10 -14.71 0.04
C TYR A 203 -11.18 -13.68 0.45
N THR A 204 -11.76 -13.71 1.65
CA THR A 204 -12.79 -12.72 2.07
C THR A 204 -12.28 -11.44 2.74
N HIS A 205 -10.98 -11.14 2.70
CA HIS A 205 -10.43 -9.89 3.24
C HIS A 205 -9.76 -9.03 2.16
N PRO A 206 -9.90 -7.68 2.25
CA PRO A 206 -9.42 -6.80 1.20
C PRO A 206 -7.89 -6.73 1.20
N LEU A 207 -7.30 -7.21 0.12
CA LEU A 207 -5.86 -7.05 -0.18
C LEU A 207 -5.59 -5.89 -1.14
N SER A 208 -6.64 -5.39 -1.79
CA SER A 208 -6.56 -4.28 -2.73
C SER A 208 -7.25 -3.04 -2.16
N PHE A 209 -6.55 -1.92 -2.24
CA PHE A 209 -6.98 -0.63 -1.75
C PHE A 209 -6.86 0.40 -2.88
N TYR A 210 -7.93 1.15 -3.10
CA TYR A 210 -8.02 2.18 -4.12
C TYR A 210 -8.34 3.50 -3.44
N PHE A 211 -7.54 4.53 -3.68
CA PHE A 211 -7.68 5.81 -2.99
C PHE A 211 -7.94 6.92 -4.01
N GLY A 212 -9.05 7.65 -3.85
CA GLY A 212 -9.46 8.77 -4.70
C GLY A 212 -10.69 8.47 -5.53
N MET A 213 -11.23 9.48 -6.23
CA MET A 213 -12.41 9.36 -7.11
C MET A 213 -13.71 8.86 -6.43
N THR A 214 -13.78 8.95 -5.10
CA THR A 214 -14.96 8.65 -4.30
C THR A 214 -15.06 9.67 -3.17
N ASP A 215 -16.27 10.01 -2.76
CA ASP A 215 -16.54 10.86 -1.59
C ASP A 215 -16.63 10.05 -0.29
N ILE A 216 -16.75 8.73 -0.39
CA ILE A 216 -16.91 7.81 0.74
C ILE A 216 -15.83 6.73 0.72
N THR A 217 -15.41 6.26 1.90
CA THR A 217 -14.67 5.00 1.99
C THR A 217 -15.65 3.85 2.20
N GLU A 218 -15.52 2.78 1.42
CA GLU A 218 -16.38 1.60 1.50
C GLU A 218 -15.60 0.31 1.19
N LEU A 219 -16.02 -0.79 1.85
CA LEU A 219 -15.56 -2.14 1.57
C LEU A 219 -16.51 -2.80 0.56
N TYR A 220 -15.97 -3.23 -0.57
CA TYR A 220 -16.70 -3.90 -1.63
C TYR A 220 -16.51 -5.41 -1.53
N THR A 221 -17.62 -6.14 -1.40
CA THR A 221 -17.67 -7.62 -1.33
C THR A 221 -18.54 -8.20 -2.46
N THR A 222 -18.55 -9.52 -2.60
CA THR A 222 -19.34 -10.25 -3.61
C THR A 222 -20.84 -10.04 -3.36
N GLY A 223 -21.42 -9.03 -4.01
CA GLY A 223 -22.85 -8.70 -3.86
C GLY A 223 -23.17 -7.21 -4.03
N ASN A 224 -22.18 -6.33 -3.86
CA ASN A 224 -22.35 -4.91 -4.12
C ASN A 224 -22.20 -4.65 -5.63
N SER A 225 -23.22 -4.06 -6.27
CA SER A 225 -23.09 -3.54 -7.63
C SER A 225 -22.00 -2.47 -7.62
N MET A 226 -20.85 -2.72 -8.27
CA MET A 226 -19.75 -1.75 -8.35
C MET A 226 -20.25 -0.45 -8.99
N PRO A 227 -20.32 0.68 -8.26
CA PRO A 227 -20.37 1.97 -8.88
C PRO A 227 -18.95 2.27 -9.32
N PHE A 228 -18.56 1.83 -10.52
CA PHE A 228 -17.42 2.46 -11.16
C PHE A 228 -17.74 3.95 -11.23
N PRO A 229 -16.87 4.85 -10.71
CA PRO A 229 -16.95 6.25 -11.04
C PRO A 229 -17.05 6.33 -12.56
N SER A 230 -18.10 6.96 -13.06
CA SER A 230 -18.42 7.01 -14.49
C SER A 230 -17.26 7.57 -15.33
N SER A 231 -16.35 8.31 -14.70
CA SER A 231 -15.10 8.84 -15.26
C SER A 231 -13.97 7.81 -15.46
N LEU A 232 -14.03 6.62 -14.86
CA LEU A 232 -13.04 5.53 -15.05
C LEU A 232 -13.45 4.50 -16.12
N ASN A 233 -14.74 4.47 -16.46
CA ASN A 233 -15.37 3.34 -17.16
C ASN A 233 -15.00 3.20 -18.64
N GLN A 234 -14.18 4.09 -19.21
CA GLN A 234 -13.90 4.08 -20.65
C GLN A 234 -12.51 3.60 -21.06
N ASN A 235 -11.48 3.59 -20.20
CA ASN A 235 -10.11 3.44 -20.72
C ASN A 235 -9.07 2.67 -19.86
N GLN A 236 -9.40 2.12 -18.69
CA GLN A 236 -8.38 1.54 -17.80
C GLN A 236 -8.44 0.05 -17.50
N ASN A 237 -9.46 -0.71 -17.98
CA ASN A 237 -9.57 -2.18 -17.79
C ASN A 237 -9.08 -2.65 -16.41
N LEU A 238 -9.54 -2.00 -15.34
CA LEU A 238 -9.10 -2.33 -13.99
C LEU A 238 -9.77 -3.64 -13.58
N ASP A 239 -8.98 -4.72 -13.53
CA ASP A 239 -9.40 -5.95 -12.87
C ASP A 239 -9.27 -5.73 -11.36
N MET A 240 -10.40 -5.49 -10.70
CA MET A 240 -10.47 -5.23 -9.27
C MET A 240 -10.84 -6.52 -8.54
N PRO A 241 -9.87 -7.22 -7.92
CA PRO A 241 -10.18 -8.45 -7.19
C PRO A 241 -11.08 -8.09 -6.01
N ILE A 242 -12.17 -8.84 -5.86
CA ILE A 242 -13.07 -8.71 -4.72
C ILE A 242 -12.59 -9.68 -3.61
N PRO A 243 -12.59 -9.26 -2.34
CA PRO A 243 -12.99 -7.94 -1.85
C PRO A 243 -11.88 -6.89 -1.94
N PHE A 244 -12.28 -5.62 -1.98
CA PHE A 244 -11.36 -4.47 -1.98
C PHE A 244 -11.95 -3.30 -1.19
N VAL A 245 -11.08 -2.36 -0.80
CA VAL A 245 -11.49 -1.09 -0.17
C VAL A 245 -11.32 0.04 -1.17
N TRP A 246 -12.34 0.88 -1.31
CA TRP A 246 -12.24 2.13 -2.03
C TRP A 246 -12.33 3.27 -1.02
N SER A 247 -11.28 4.07 -0.89
CA SER A 247 -11.16 5.15 0.09
C SER A 247 -11.18 6.54 -0.54
N ASN A 248 -11.78 7.49 0.17
CA ASN A 248 -11.74 8.91 -0.18
C ASN A 248 -10.45 9.62 0.29
N LYS A 249 -9.51 8.88 0.92
CA LYS A 249 -8.26 9.41 1.50
C LYS A 249 -7.16 9.63 0.46
N PHE A 250 -7.49 10.30 -0.64
CA PHE A 250 -6.54 10.76 -1.64
C PHE A 250 -7.10 11.97 -2.39
N THR A 251 -6.25 12.96 -2.61
CA THR A 251 -6.58 14.12 -3.44
C THR A 251 -5.85 14.00 -4.76
N GLU A 252 -6.56 14.14 -5.87
CA GLU A 252 -5.94 14.16 -7.19
C GLU A 252 -4.95 15.31 -7.32
N TRP A 253 -3.88 15.09 -8.08
CA TRP A 253 -2.83 16.08 -8.26
C TRP A 253 -2.33 16.07 -9.71
N THR A 254 -1.76 17.19 -10.13
CA THR A 254 -1.24 17.34 -11.49
C THR A 254 0.27 17.25 -11.47
N LEU A 255 0.82 16.29 -12.22
CA LEU A 255 2.22 16.24 -12.55
C LEU A 255 2.48 17.10 -13.77
N LYS A 256 3.33 18.11 -13.62
CA LYS A 256 3.83 18.90 -14.75
C LYS A 256 4.89 18.12 -15.51
N SER A 257 4.82 18.16 -16.84
CA SER A 257 5.90 17.62 -17.67
C SER A 257 7.19 18.41 -17.40
N PRO A 258 8.31 17.76 -17.04
CA PRO A 258 9.56 18.45 -16.77
C PRO A 258 10.08 19.14 -18.03
N VAL A 259 10.56 20.37 -17.87
CA VAL A 259 11.20 21.11 -18.97
C VAL A 259 12.57 20.48 -19.25
N ASN A 260 13.05 20.54 -20.50
CA ASN A 260 14.27 19.85 -20.96
C ASN A 260 15.40 19.74 -19.91
N LYS A 261 15.71 18.50 -19.50
CA LYS A 261 16.75 18.08 -18.52
C LYS A 261 16.46 18.37 -17.05
N GLU A 262 15.27 18.86 -16.72
CA GLU A 262 14.80 19.01 -15.33
C GLU A 262 14.52 17.64 -14.70
N THR A 263 14.76 17.55 -13.39
CA THR A 263 14.34 16.42 -12.58
C THR A 263 13.28 16.88 -11.60
N ILE A 264 12.08 16.32 -11.71
CA ILE A 264 11.01 16.54 -10.72
C ILE A 264 11.11 15.44 -9.66
N THR A 265 11.11 15.84 -8.40
CA THR A 265 11.09 14.89 -7.27
C THR A 265 9.68 14.80 -6.71
N ILE A 266 9.11 13.61 -6.80
CA ILE A 266 7.80 13.30 -6.21
C ILE A 266 8.06 12.59 -4.89
N THR A 267 7.54 13.09 -3.78
CA THR A 267 7.60 12.42 -2.48
C THR A 267 6.21 11.96 -2.07
N SER A 268 5.97 10.65 -2.08
CA SER A 268 4.75 10.07 -1.52
C SER A 268 5.01 9.55 -0.11
N THR A 269 4.14 9.89 0.82
CA THR A 269 4.08 9.28 2.15
C THR A 269 2.89 8.35 2.21
N ILE A 270 3.12 7.06 2.44
CA ILE A 270 2.09 6.08 2.75
C ILE A 270 2.19 5.82 4.24
N GLY A 271 1.12 6.12 4.96
CA GLY A 271 1.05 5.90 6.39
C GLY A 271 0.00 4.89 6.78
N PHE A 272 0.22 4.26 7.93
CA PHE A 272 -0.74 3.38 8.58
C PHE A 272 -0.87 3.79 10.05
N ASP A 273 -2.01 4.34 10.46
CA ASP A 273 -2.27 4.65 11.87
C ASP A 273 -2.42 3.36 12.68
N ASN A 274 -1.38 3.01 13.44
CA ASN A 274 -1.33 1.77 14.21
C ASN A 274 -1.75 1.94 15.69
N GLU A 275 -2.17 3.13 16.10
CA GLU A 275 -2.56 3.43 17.47
C GLU A 275 -3.80 2.61 17.87
N ASN A 276 -3.72 1.79 18.91
CA ASN A 276 -4.83 0.92 19.36
C ASN A 276 -5.39 0.03 18.22
N LEU A 277 -4.51 -0.44 17.33
CA LEU A 277 -4.89 -1.19 16.14
C LEU A 277 -5.42 -2.59 16.46
N ILE A 278 -4.93 -3.22 17.52
CA ILE A 278 -5.30 -4.59 17.90
C ILE A 278 -6.27 -4.53 19.07
N GLN A 279 -7.41 -5.19 18.97
CA GLN A 279 -8.41 -5.29 20.04
C GLN A 279 -8.51 -6.74 20.55
N ILE A 280 -8.73 -6.88 21.85
CA ILE A 280 -8.81 -8.18 22.54
C ILE A 280 -10.17 -8.31 23.24
N TYR A 281 -10.77 -9.50 23.12
CA TYR A 281 -12.08 -9.84 23.67
C TYR A 281 -12.08 -11.18 24.41
N ALA A 282 -12.95 -11.31 25.42
CA ALA A 282 -13.03 -12.43 26.38
C ALA A 282 -13.59 -13.75 25.83
N GLY A 283 -13.63 -13.94 24.50
CA GLY A 283 -14.02 -15.21 23.90
C GLY A 283 -15.48 -15.62 24.14
N ALA A 284 -15.71 -16.93 24.07
CA ALA A 284 -17.04 -17.52 24.12
C ALA A 284 -17.53 -17.74 25.56
N ASP A 285 -16.62 -18.06 26.48
CA ASP A 285 -16.96 -18.22 27.91
C ASP A 285 -17.05 -16.88 28.66
N ASN A 286 -16.61 -15.80 28.01
CA ASN A 286 -16.60 -14.43 28.51
C ASN A 286 -15.70 -14.23 29.74
N ILE A 287 -14.69 -15.09 29.90
CA ILE A 287 -13.68 -15.02 30.95
C ILE A 287 -12.38 -14.51 30.32
N SER A 288 -11.92 -13.34 30.76
CA SER A 288 -10.69 -12.76 30.21
C SER A 288 -9.44 -13.57 30.53
N TYR A 289 -8.46 -13.50 29.63
CA TYR A 289 -7.13 -14.08 29.74
C TYR A 289 -7.11 -15.61 29.68
N THR A 290 -8.00 -16.18 28.88
CA THR A 290 -8.14 -17.62 28.65
C THR A 290 -7.72 -17.99 27.23
N SER A 291 -7.76 -19.29 26.92
CA SER A 291 -7.35 -19.80 25.61
C SER A 291 -8.30 -19.46 24.47
N ASP A 292 -9.56 -19.14 24.74
CA ASP A 292 -10.58 -18.84 23.72
C ASP A 292 -10.76 -17.34 23.46
N ASP A 293 -9.99 -16.48 24.13
CA ASP A 293 -9.92 -15.05 23.84
C ASP A 293 -9.64 -14.78 22.36
N ILE A 294 -10.27 -13.71 21.86
CA ILE A 294 -10.25 -13.31 20.46
C ILE A 294 -9.43 -12.04 20.30
N ILE A 295 -8.44 -12.08 19.40
CA ILE A 295 -7.54 -10.97 19.09
C ILE A 295 -7.74 -10.57 17.62
N VAL A 296 -8.18 -9.35 17.36
CA VAL A 296 -8.55 -8.89 16.00
C VAL A 296 -8.04 -7.49 15.74
N TYR A 297 -8.02 -7.08 14.47
CA TYR A 297 -7.88 -5.66 14.16
C TYR A 297 -9.09 -4.87 14.66
N ALA A 298 -8.88 -3.62 15.03
CA ALA A 298 -9.95 -2.69 15.34
C ALA A 298 -10.92 -2.51 14.16
N PRO A 299 -12.21 -2.20 14.42
CA PRO A 299 -13.17 -1.88 13.37
C PRO A 299 -12.65 -0.81 12.42
N ASN A 300 -12.95 -0.97 11.13
CA ASN A 300 -12.54 -0.06 10.06
C ASN A 300 -11.01 0.15 9.98
N PHE A 301 -10.19 -0.85 10.35
CA PHE A 301 -8.73 -0.73 10.27
C PHE A 301 -8.22 -0.32 8.88
N TRP A 302 -8.96 -0.63 7.81
CA TRP A 302 -8.63 -0.22 6.44
C TRP A 302 -8.66 1.31 6.25
N GLU A 303 -9.45 2.05 7.03
CA GLU A 303 -9.45 3.52 7.03
C GLU A 303 -8.14 4.08 7.57
N ARG A 304 -7.35 3.30 8.28
CA ARG A 304 -6.15 3.78 8.95
C ARG A 304 -4.97 3.94 7.99
N ILE A 305 -5.13 3.52 6.73
CA ILE A 305 -4.19 3.78 5.66
C ILE A 305 -4.45 5.19 5.10
N TYR A 306 -3.41 5.99 4.99
CA TYR A 306 -3.47 7.33 4.40
C TYR A 306 -2.31 7.59 3.46
N ILE A 307 -2.53 8.49 2.50
CA ILE A 307 -1.53 8.85 1.50
C ILE A 307 -1.45 10.37 1.40
N ASN A 308 -0.22 10.87 1.41
CA ASN A 308 0.10 12.26 1.12
C ASN A 308 1.16 12.33 0.00
N VAL A 309 1.05 13.30 -0.89
CA VAL A 309 1.98 13.50 -2.00
C VAL A 309 2.45 14.95 -2.02
N THR A 310 3.77 15.14 -2.07
CA THR A 310 4.40 16.44 -2.31
C THR A 310 5.27 16.38 -3.56
N ILE A 311 5.34 17.49 -4.29
CA ILE A 311 6.09 17.58 -5.55
C ILE A 311 7.06 18.76 -5.39
N GLU A 312 8.33 18.52 -5.68
CA GLU A 312 9.44 19.48 -5.62
C GLU A 312 10.18 19.56 -6.96
#